data_AF-A0AB73S3M8-F1
#
_entry.id   AF-A0AB73S3M8-F1
#
_cell.length_a   1.000
_cell.length_b   1.000
_cell.length_c   1.000
_cell.angle_alpha   90.00
_cell.angle_beta   90.00
_cell.angle_gamma   90.00
#
_symmetry.space_group_name_H-M   'P 1'
#
loop_
_entity.id
_entity.type
_entity.pdbx_description
1 polymer ?
#
loop_
_entity_poly.entity_id
_entity_poly.type
_entity_poly.pdbx_seq_one_letter_code
_entity_poly.pdbx_strand_id
1 'polypeptide(L)'
;MAPSLSLIFGLVTLPLKLLYLTLQFYTVGTVFTNATAKKSLVKTLHNGLCQHMGCALRVQDLQLAYVPVSKLLSSMSKSLGRLPGFNEKYTDKEDFICESRWLTKNIDSKESPIVLYFHGGCFAIQMSDNQAQGMANLYEAYKLRYGVDLSILVADYSLTPLGYTYPTQYNEAVSLYEKLVADGYTKIVIMGDSAGGNLVLNILNYLHKRSKHQDVVWPVASIAISPYLNLSKQEFSGSFKRFDKVDFFNYAMTSYLGNVYIGGDEFLHASPVVNIELNSDKVDWKNIAPIKEGNLLVQFGDHEVLTDEILRWCEQAELTKNHPENIAIDIDGVHIGFFITESVAYGDIESWSNQYCANSILTFLKRKLE
;
A
#
# COMPACT_ATOMS: atom_id res chain seq x y z
N MET A 1 -24.10 13.72 -8.27
CA MET A 1 -23.07 14.76 -8.44
C MET A 1 -22.54 14.70 -9.86
N ALA A 2 -22.10 15.82 -10.43
CA ALA A 2 -21.47 15.85 -11.75
C ALA A 2 -19.94 15.62 -11.62
N PRO A 3 -19.28 15.02 -12.62
CA PRO A 3 -17.82 14.97 -12.68
C PRO A 3 -17.19 16.37 -12.59
N SER A 4 -16.00 16.47 -12.01
CA SER A 4 -15.25 17.72 -11.96
C SER A 4 -14.76 18.12 -13.34
N LEU A 5 -14.62 19.43 -13.57
CA LEU A 5 -14.01 19.93 -14.82
C LEU A 5 -12.58 19.40 -15.00
N SER A 6 -11.86 19.18 -13.89
CA SER A 6 -10.53 18.58 -13.89
C SER A 6 -10.55 17.15 -14.42
N LEU A 7 -11.50 16.31 -13.96
CA LEU A 7 -11.67 14.96 -14.48
C LEU A 7 -12.07 14.96 -15.96
N ILE A 8 -13.03 15.81 -16.35
CA ILE A 8 -13.45 15.93 -17.76
C ILE A 8 -12.25 16.30 -18.65
N PHE A 9 -11.48 17.30 -18.25
CA PHE A 9 -10.27 17.71 -18.96
C PHE A 9 -9.23 16.58 -19.03
N GLY A 10 -9.02 15.86 -17.93
CA GLY A 10 -8.15 14.68 -17.88
C GLY A 10 -8.56 13.61 -18.88
N LEU A 11 -9.85 13.25 -18.93
CA LEU A 11 -10.40 12.26 -19.87
C LEU A 11 -10.26 12.71 -21.33
N VAL A 12 -10.55 13.97 -21.63
CA VAL A 12 -10.45 14.52 -23.00
C VAL A 12 -9.00 14.53 -23.50
N THR A 13 -8.04 14.81 -22.62
CA THR A 13 -6.61 14.89 -22.97
C THR A 13 -5.88 13.55 -22.90
N LEU A 14 -6.47 12.54 -22.27
CA LEU A 14 -5.85 11.22 -22.10
C LEU A 14 -5.44 10.56 -23.44
N PRO A 15 -6.25 10.54 -24.51
CA PRO A 15 -5.83 9.96 -25.79
C PRO A 15 -4.57 10.63 -26.36
N LEU A 16 -4.44 11.95 -26.21
CA LEU A 16 -3.25 12.69 -26.65
C LEU A 16 -2.02 12.32 -25.82
N LYS A 17 -2.17 12.17 -24.50
CA LYS A 17 -1.08 11.71 -23.62
C LYS A 17 -0.63 10.29 -23.97
N LEU A 18 -1.55 9.37 -24.20
CA LEU A 18 -1.24 7.99 -24.58
C LEU A 18 -0.58 7.91 -25.96
N LEU A 19 -1.04 8.70 -26.93
CA LEU A 19 -0.41 8.82 -28.24
C LEU A 19 1.02 9.36 -28.12
N TYR A 20 1.22 10.43 -27.34
CA TYR A 20 2.54 10.98 -27.08
C TYR A 20 3.49 9.94 -26.48
N LEU A 21 3.06 9.20 -25.45
CA LEU A 21 3.88 8.17 -24.81
C LEU A 21 4.20 7.01 -25.76
N THR A 22 3.25 6.65 -26.64
CA THR A 22 3.48 5.62 -27.67
C THR A 22 4.58 6.07 -28.64
N LEU A 23 4.49 7.30 -29.16
CA LEU A 23 5.50 7.86 -30.07
C LEU A 23 6.85 8.01 -29.37
N GLN A 24 6.85 8.47 -28.11
CA GLN A 24 8.06 8.60 -27.31
C GLN A 24 8.74 7.23 -27.15
N PHE A 25 7.98 6.19 -26.77
CA PHE A 25 8.46 4.83 -26.56
C PHE A 25 9.25 4.29 -27.75
N TYR A 26 8.75 4.48 -28.96
CA TYR A 26 9.39 4.01 -30.19
C TYR A 26 10.51 4.91 -30.73
N THR A 27 10.68 6.13 -30.22
CA THR A 27 11.67 7.09 -30.72
C THR A 27 12.85 7.28 -29.77
N VAL A 28 12.58 7.64 -28.51
CA VAL A 28 13.59 7.97 -27.49
C VAL A 28 13.46 7.10 -26.24
N GLY A 29 12.58 6.11 -26.25
CA GLY A 29 12.26 5.27 -25.11
C GLY A 29 11.18 5.89 -24.22
N THR A 30 11.20 5.63 -22.92
CA THR A 30 10.16 6.07 -21.99
C THR A 30 10.75 6.95 -20.90
N VAL A 31 9.92 7.84 -20.34
CA VAL A 31 10.28 8.64 -19.14
C VAL A 31 10.36 7.77 -17.89
N PHE A 32 9.71 6.60 -17.89
CA PHE A 32 9.71 5.69 -16.76
C PHE A 32 11.03 4.93 -16.69
N THR A 33 11.70 5.03 -15.56
CA THR A 33 13.06 4.52 -15.39
C THR A 33 13.12 3.02 -15.14
N ASN A 34 12.05 2.42 -14.60
CA ASN A 34 12.04 1.01 -14.25
C ASN A 34 12.35 0.12 -15.47
N ALA A 35 13.26 -0.85 -15.28
CA ALA A 35 13.77 -1.71 -16.33
C ALA A 35 12.69 -2.50 -17.08
N THR A 36 11.61 -2.88 -16.40
CA THR A 36 10.50 -3.62 -17.03
C THR A 36 9.59 -2.69 -17.84
N ALA A 37 9.35 -1.46 -17.36
CA ALA A 37 8.58 -0.46 -18.09
C ALA A 37 9.29 -0.01 -19.37
N LYS A 38 10.63 0.12 -19.32
CA LYS A 38 11.49 0.41 -20.48
C LYS A 38 11.34 -0.60 -21.63
N LYS A 39 10.94 -1.84 -21.33
CA LYS A 39 10.79 -2.93 -22.30
C LYS A 39 9.34 -3.24 -22.66
N SER A 40 8.37 -2.57 -22.03
CA SER A 40 6.95 -2.86 -22.20
C SER A 40 6.15 -1.59 -22.43
N LEU A 41 5.63 -1.44 -23.65
CA LEU A 41 4.72 -0.35 -24.00
C LEU A 41 3.48 -0.37 -23.09
N VAL A 42 2.94 -1.56 -22.77
CA VAL A 42 1.78 -1.70 -21.89
C VAL A 42 2.06 -1.10 -20.52
N LYS A 43 3.21 -1.40 -19.91
CA LYS A 43 3.61 -0.83 -18.62
C LYS A 43 3.84 0.68 -18.71
N THR A 44 4.49 1.15 -19.77
CA THR A 44 4.69 2.59 -20.01
C THR A 44 3.35 3.33 -20.13
N LEU A 45 2.39 2.80 -20.87
CA LEU A 45 1.07 3.40 -21.02
C LEU A 45 0.26 3.33 -19.73
N HIS A 46 0.37 2.24 -18.96
CA HIS A 46 -0.27 2.12 -17.66
C HIS A 46 0.24 3.17 -16.66
N ASN A 47 1.56 3.31 -16.50
CA ASN A 47 2.15 4.35 -15.64
C ASN A 47 1.76 5.75 -16.10
N GLY A 48 1.76 5.99 -17.41
CA GLY A 48 1.34 7.25 -18.01
C GLY A 48 -0.13 7.60 -17.76
N LEU A 49 -1.01 6.59 -17.83
CA LEU A 49 -2.42 6.70 -17.48
C LEU A 49 -2.58 7.08 -16.01
N CYS A 50 -1.93 6.34 -15.10
CA CYS A 50 -1.99 6.59 -13.65
C CYS A 50 -1.50 8.01 -13.31
N GLN A 51 -0.38 8.44 -13.87
CA GLN A 51 0.17 9.78 -13.66
C GLN A 51 -0.79 10.86 -14.16
N HIS A 52 -1.33 10.69 -15.37
CA HIS A 52 -2.21 11.69 -16.00
C HIS A 52 -3.56 11.83 -15.30
N MET A 53 -4.22 10.70 -15.05
CA MET A 53 -5.53 10.68 -14.39
C MET A 53 -5.43 11.03 -12.92
N GLY A 54 -4.32 10.67 -12.28
CA GLY A 54 -4.04 11.00 -10.89
C GLY A 54 -4.13 12.49 -10.59
N CYS A 55 -3.52 13.34 -11.44
CA CYS A 55 -3.61 14.80 -11.30
C CYS A 55 -5.03 15.36 -11.57
N ALA A 56 -5.83 14.64 -12.35
CA ALA A 56 -7.15 15.07 -12.78
C ALA A 56 -8.23 14.82 -11.72
N LEU A 57 -8.07 13.79 -10.88
CA LEU A 57 -9.09 13.37 -9.93
C LEU A 57 -9.28 14.36 -8.78
N ARG A 58 -10.55 14.57 -8.39
CA ARG A 58 -10.96 15.31 -7.19
C ARG A 58 -11.84 14.43 -6.31
N VAL A 59 -12.06 14.87 -5.08
CA VAL A 59 -12.83 14.12 -4.08
C VAL A 59 -14.23 13.75 -4.60
N GLN A 60 -14.93 14.68 -5.24
CA GLN A 60 -16.24 14.41 -5.85
C GLN A 60 -16.20 13.32 -6.93
N ASP A 61 -15.10 13.20 -7.67
CA ASP A 61 -14.95 12.20 -8.73
C ASP A 61 -14.74 10.82 -8.14
N LEU A 62 -13.89 10.75 -7.11
CA LEU A 62 -13.64 9.52 -6.34
C LEU A 62 -14.91 9.03 -5.64
N GLN A 63 -15.74 9.95 -5.14
CA GLN A 63 -17.04 9.61 -4.56
C GLN A 63 -18.00 9.02 -5.59
N LEU A 64 -18.01 9.56 -6.82
CA LEU A 64 -18.85 9.04 -7.91
C LEU A 64 -18.41 7.67 -8.40
N ALA A 65 -17.09 7.43 -8.40
CA ALA A 65 -16.50 6.19 -8.88
C ALA A 65 -16.24 5.16 -7.77
N TYR A 66 -16.66 5.42 -6.53
CA TYR A 66 -16.36 4.57 -5.39
C TYR A 66 -16.95 3.16 -5.56
N VAL A 67 -16.10 2.16 -5.35
CA VAL A 67 -16.48 0.75 -5.34
C VAL A 67 -15.89 0.12 -4.07
N PRO A 68 -16.71 -0.46 -3.17
CA PRO A 68 -16.21 -1.18 -2.01
C PRO A 68 -15.46 -2.45 -2.43
N VAL A 69 -14.54 -2.91 -1.57
CA VAL A 69 -13.70 -4.09 -1.82
C VAL A 69 -14.56 -5.30 -2.20
N SER A 70 -15.70 -5.50 -1.54
CA SER A 70 -16.60 -6.61 -1.83
C SER A 70 -17.10 -6.65 -3.29
N LYS A 71 -17.45 -5.49 -3.85
CA LYS A 71 -17.90 -5.37 -5.25
C LYS A 71 -16.73 -5.47 -6.23
N LEU A 72 -15.58 -4.93 -5.88
CA LEU A 72 -14.35 -5.10 -6.67
C LEU A 72 -14.04 -6.60 -6.83
N LEU A 73 -13.94 -7.33 -5.72
CA LEU A 73 -13.67 -8.76 -5.71
C LEU A 73 -14.74 -9.55 -6.47
N SER A 74 -16.03 -9.22 -6.31
CA SER A 74 -17.10 -9.82 -7.13
C SER A 74 -16.88 -9.65 -8.63
N SER A 75 -16.41 -8.48 -9.08
CA SER A 75 -16.12 -8.23 -10.49
C SER A 75 -14.95 -9.07 -11.02
N MET A 76 -14.03 -9.46 -10.12
CA MET A 76 -12.86 -10.30 -10.40
C MET A 76 -13.12 -11.81 -10.19
N SER A 77 -14.36 -12.23 -9.94
CA SER A 77 -14.71 -13.64 -9.70
C SER A 77 -14.28 -14.59 -10.81
N LYS A 78 -14.22 -14.13 -12.07
CA LYS A 78 -13.73 -14.95 -13.20
C LYS A 78 -12.23 -15.26 -13.12
N SER A 79 -11.41 -14.34 -12.63
CA SER A 79 -9.95 -14.52 -12.53
C SER A 79 -9.54 -15.11 -11.19
N LEU A 80 -10.14 -14.63 -10.09
CA LEU A 80 -9.72 -14.93 -8.73
C LEU A 80 -10.72 -15.79 -7.93
N GLY A 81 -11.92 -16.06 -8.46
CA GLY A 81 -12.97 -16.80 -7.73
C GLY A 81 -12.65 -18.26 -7.44
N ARG A 82 -11.56 -18.80 -8.00
CA ARG A 82 -11.04 -20.14 -7.66
C ARG A 82 -10.27 -20.17 -6.34
N LEU A 83 -9.95 -19.01 -5.76
CA LEU A 83 -9.20 -18.96 -4.51
C LEU A 83 -10.07 -19.44 -3.33
N PRO A 84 -9.51 -20.18 -2.36
CA PRO A 84 -10.26 -20.67 -1.21
C PRO A 84 -10.92 -19.53 -0.43
N GLY A 85 -12.21 -19.62 -0.15
CA GLY A 85 -12.96 -18.59 0.60
C GLY A 85 -12.96 -17.20 -0.03
N PHE A 86 -12.77 -17.10 -1.36
CA PHE A 86 -12.73 -15.84 -2.08
C PHE A 86 -13.98 -14.98 -1.84
N ASN A 87 -13.76 -13.72 -1.46
CA ASN A 87 -14.76 -12.72 -1.14
C ASN A 87 -15.71 -13.08 0.02
N GLU A 88 -15.36 -14.09 0.82
CA GLU A 88 -16.06 -14.37 2.07
C GLU A 88 -15.91 -13.19 3.02
N LYS A 89 -17.00 -12.86 3.71
CA LYS A 89 -17.01 -11.79 4.70
C LYS A 89 -16.35 -12.27 6.00
N TYR A 90 -15.48 -11.45 6.58
CA TYR A 90 -14.98 -11.68 7.94
C TYR A 90 -15.63 -10.72 8.95
N THR A 91 -15.65 -9.42 8.63
CA THR A 91 -16.36 -8.40 9.40
C THR A 91 -17.34 -7.63 8.52
N ASP A 92 -18.42 -7.14 9.13
CA ASP A 92 -19.48 -6.35 8.50
C ASP A 92 -19.54 -4.96 9.13
N LYS A 93 -19.81 -3.90 8.34
CA LYS A 93 -20.00 -2.53 8.86
C LYS A 93 -21.25 -2.39 9.74
N GLU A 94 -22.20 -3.32 9.68
CA GLU A 94 -23.37 -3.34 10.58
C GLU A 94 -22.99 -3.71 12.02
N ASP A 95 -22.01 -4.62 12.19
CA ASP A 95 -21.64 -5.19 13.50
C ASP A 95 -20.23 -4.79 13.97
N PHE A 96 -19.41 -4.23 13.08
CA PHE A 96 -18.02 -3.89 13.34
C PHE A 96 -17.61 -2.63 12.57
N ILE A 97 -16.64 -1.86 13.08
CA ILE A 97 -16.35 -0.54 12.51
C ILE A 97 -15.71 -0.59 11.11
N CYS A 98 -15.08 -1.71 10.73
CA CYS A 98 -14.42 -1.91 9.44
C CYS A 98 -14.95 -3.17 8.78
N GLU A 99 -15.43 -3.08 7.53
CA GLU A 99 -15.71 -4.28 6.72
C GLU A 99 -14.40 -4.91 6.28
N SER A 100 -14.39 -6.23 6.14
CA SER A 100 -13.24 -6.96 5.60
C SER A 100 -13.65 -8.22 4.87
N ARG A 101 -12.85 -8.59 3.87
CA ARG A 101 -13.09 -9.72 2.97
C ARG A 101 -11.88 -10.62 2.87
N TRP A 102 -12.09 -11.93 2.95
CA TRP A 102 -11.07 -12.89 2.59
C TRP A 102 -10.83 -12.83 1.10
N LEU A 103 -9.61 -12.48 0.68
CA LEU A 103 -9.16 -12.76 -0.68
C LEU A 103 -8.87 -14.26 -0.81
N THR A 104 -8.20 -14.82 0.20
CA THR A 104 -8.00 -16.26 0.38
C THR A 104 -8.20 -16.63 1.85
N LYS A 105 -8.78 -17.79 2.12
CA LYS A 105 -9.05 -18.30 3.47
C LYS A 105 -8.65 -19.77 3.57
N ASN A 106 -7.49 -20.01 4.17
CA ASN A 106 -6.92 -21.33 4.45
C ASN A 106 -6.59 -21.40 5.95
N ILE A 107 -7.64 -21.50 6.77
CA ILE A 107 -7.53 -21.46 8.23
C ILE A 107 -7.98 -22.80 8.79
N ASP A 108 -7.00 -23.60 9.20
CA ASP A 108 -7.22 -24.89 9.86
C ASP A 108 -6.92 -24.81 11.35
N SER A 109 -6.19 -23.79 11.80
CA SER A 109 -5.85 -23.56 13.20
C SER A 109 -5.66 -22.07 13.51
N LYS A 110 -5.51 -21.73 14.79
CA LYS A 110 -5.19 -20.37 15.25
C LYS A 110 -3.75 -19.94 14.90
N GLU A 111 -2.90 -20.91 14.55
CA GLU A 111 -1.52 -20.71 14.10
C GLU A 111 -1.40 -20.65 12.57
N SER A 112 -2.51 -20.71 11.83
CA SER A 112 -2.49 -20.52 10.37
C SER A 112 -2.07 -19.08 10.03
N PRO A 113 -1.11 -18.87 9.10
CA PRO A 113 -0.62 -17.54 8.78
C PRO A 113 -1.68 -16.69 8.07
N ILE A 114 -1.96 -15.51 8.63
CA ILE A 114 -2.91 -14.54 8.07
C ILE A 114 -2.17 -13.27 7.70
N VAL A 115 -2.24 -12.88 6.43
CA VAL A 115 -1.84 -11.56 5.96
C VAL A 115 -3.06 -10.63 6.04
N LEU A 116 -3.05 -9.72 7.00
CA LEU A 116 -3.97 -8.59 7.07
C LEU A 116 -3.43 -7.46 6.20
N TYR A 117 -4.11 -7.23 5.07
CA TYR A 117 -3.71 -6.26 4.05
C TYR A 117 -4.54 -4.98 4.10
N PHE A 118 -3.84 -3.84 4.17
CA PHE A 118 -4.39 -2.50 4.05
C PHE A 118 -3.96 -1.90 2.71
N HIS A 119 -4.91 -1.64 1.82
CA HIS A 119 -4.61 -1.09 0.51
C HIS A 119 -4.08 0.35 0.59
N GLY A 120 -3.37 0.81 -0.43
CA GLY A 120 -2.98 2.20 -0.62
C GLY A 120 -4.07 3.05 -1.26
N GLY A 121 -3.71 4.23 -1.78
CA GLY A 121 -4.67 5.15 -2.41
C GLY A 121 -4.92 6.44 -1.61
N CYS A 122 -3.94 6.89 -0.82
CA CYS A 122 -4.00 8.18 -0.10
C CYS A 122 -5.21 8.33 0.84
N PHE A 123 -5.73 7.22 1.38
CA PHE A 123 -6.99 7.18 2.13
C PHE A 123 -8.22 7.71 1.37
N ALA A 124 -8.12 7.86 0.05
CA ALA A 124 -9.14 8.47 -0.78
C ALA A 124 -9.58 7.59 -1.96
N ILE A 125 -8.68 6.77 -2.48
CA ILE A 125 -8.89 5.90 -3.62
C ILE A 125 -9.11 4.49 -3.06
N GLN A 126 -10.14 3.81 -3.57
CA GLN A 126 -10.44 2.42 -3.21
C GLN A 126 -9.34 1.47 -3.69
N MET A 127 -9.37 0.25 -3.16
CA MET A 127 -8.52 -0.84 -3.68
C MET A 127 -8.72 -1.01 -5.19
N SER A 128 -7.62 -1.29 -5.89
CA SER A 128 -7.58 -1.56 -7.32
C SER A 128 -7.55 -3.05 -7.63
N ASP A 129 -7.88 -3.39 -8.87
CA ASP A 129 -7.69 -4.73 -9.44
C ASP A 129 -6.23 -5.17 -9.41
N ASN A 130 -5.28 -4.27 -9.68
CA ASN A 130 -3.84 -4.54 -9.57
C ASN A 130 -3.43 -4.94 -8.14
N GLN A 131 -3.99 -4.30 -7.11
CA GLN A 131 -3.74 -4.68 -5.73
C GLN A 131 -4.34 -6.05 -5.39
N ALA A 132 -5.57 -6.32 -5.84
CA ALA A 132 -6.20 -7.64 -5.65
C ALA A 132 -5.41 -8.76 -6.35
N GLN A 133 -4.98 -8.51 -7.59
CA GLN A 133 -4.18 -9.45 -8.36
C GLN A 133 -2.79 -9.64 -7.75
N GLY A 134 -2.12 -8.58 -7.30
CA GLY A 134 -0.82 -8.67 -6.65
C GLY A 134 -0.85 -9.48 -5.35
N MET A 135 -1.91 -9.30 -4.54
CA MET A 135 -2.11 -10.11 -3.33
C MET A 135 -2.48 -11.57 -3.66
N ALA A 136 -3.26 -11.82 -4.72
CA ALA A 136 -3.51 -13.17 -5.20
C ALA A 136 -2.22 -13.85 -5.69
N ASN A 137 -1.37 -13.12 -6.41
CA ASN A 137 -0.06 -13.59 -6.84
C ASN A 137 0.84 -13.90 -5.65
N LEU A 138 0.81 -13.09 -4.59
CA LEU A 138 1.56 -13.38 -3.37
C LEU A 138 1.16 -14.74 -2.78
N TYR A 139 -0.15 -15.00 -2.65
CA TYR A 139 -0.65 -16.29 -2.18
C TYR A 139 -0.16 -17.45 -3.07
N GLU A 140 -0.31 -17.33 -4.40
CA GLU A 140 0.06 -18.40 -5.32
C GLU A 140 1.56 -18.66 -5.36
N ALA A 141 2.36 -17.60 -5.39
CA ALA A 141 3.81 -17.71 -5.40
C ALA A 141 4.34 -18.29 -4.08
N TYR A 142 3.75 -17.91 -2.94
CA TYR A 142 4.15 -18.45 -1.63
C TYR A 142 3.81 -19.95 -1.54
N LYS A 143 2.59 -20.33 -1.97
CA LYS A 143 2.18 -21.74 -2.06
C LYS A 143 3.10 -22.53 -3.00
N LEU A 144 3.40 -21.99 -4.18
CA LEU A 144 4.24 -22.65 -5.18
C LEU A 144 5.68 -22.88 -4.65
N ARG A 145 6.27 -21.88 -3.99
CA ARG A 145 7.67 -21.92 -3.54
C ARG A 145 7.88 -22.72 -2.26
N TYR A 146 6.93 -22.66 -1.33
CA TYR A 146 7.13 -23.13 0.04
C TYR A 146 6.10 -24.17 0.48
N GLY A 147 5.07 -24.44 -0.34
CA GLY A 147 4.04 -25.44 -0.02
C GLY A 147 3.13 -25.03 1.14
N VAL A 148 3.11 -23.75 1.52
CA VAL A 148 2.31 -23.22 2.63
C VAL A 148 1.17 -22.37 2.09
N ASP A 149 -0.03 -22.64 2.57
CA ASP A 149 -1.23 -21.88 2.25
C ASP A 149 -1.36 -20.65 3.17
N LEU A 150 -1.25 -19.46 2.59
CA LEU A 150 -1.57 -18.21 3.28
C LEU A 150 -3.08 -17.96 3.28
N SER A 151 -3.56 -17.32 4.32
CA SER A 151 -4.84 -16.60 4.31
C SER A 151 -4.58 -15.11 4.11
N ILE A 152 -5.31 -14.46 3.22
CA ILE A 152 -5.19 -13.02 2.97
C ILE A 152 -6.53 -12.36 3.27
N LEU A 153 -6.55 -11.54 4.33
CA LEU A 153 -7.68 -10.72 4.72
C LEU A 153 -7.45 -9.29 4.23
N VAL A 154 -8.43 -8.74 3.52
CA VAL A 154 -8.37 -7.38 2.97
C VAL A 154 -9.32 -6.47 3.76
N ALA A 155 -8.79 -5.35 4.25
CA ALA A 155 -9.58 -4.31 4.91
C ALA A 155 -10.32 -3.42 3.89
N ASP A 156 -11.62 -3.18 4.09
CA ASP A 156 -12.44 -2.20 3.36
C ASP A 156 -12.69 -0.97 4.25
N TYR A 157 -11.57 -0.36 4.67
CA TYR A 157 -11.57 0.78 5.59
C TYR A 157 -12.16 2.03 4.89
N SER A 158 -12.71 2.94 5.68
CA SER A 158 -13.49 4.07 5.19
C SER A 158 -12.61 5.12 4.49
N LEU A 159 -13.11 5.72 3.41
CA LEU A 159 -12.32 6.65 2.59
C LEU A 159 -12.81 8.09 2.70
N THR A 160 -11.91 9.03 2.48
CA THR A 160 -12.18 10.46 2.59
C THR A 160 -13.27 10.98 1.65
N PRO A 161 -13.48 10.47 0.42
CA PRO A 161 -14.60 10.89 -0.43
C PRO A 161 -15.98 10.52 0.09
N LEU A 162 -16.05 9.61 1.06
CA LEU A 162 -17.30 9.26 1.74
C LEU A 162 -17.53 10.10 3.00
N GLY A 163 -16.65 11.06 3.29
CA GLY A 163 -16.75 11.96 4.44
C GLY A 163 -15.96 11.51 5.68
N TYR A 164 -15.15 10.45 5.57
CA TYR A 164 -14.36 9.93 6.69
C TYR A 164 -12.92 10.42 6.63
N THR A 165 -12.54 11.32 7.54
CA THR A 165 -11.18 11.85 7.70
C THR A 165 -10.44 11.14 8.83
N TYR A 166 -9.18 11.47 9.05
CA TYR A 166 -8.48 11.09 10.28
C TYR A 166 -9.34 11.45 11.52
N PRO A 167 -9.44 10.58 12.55
CA PRO A 167 -8.72 9.33 12.76
C PRO A 167 -9.46 8.05 12.33
N THR A 168 -10.50 8.11 11.49
CA THR A 168 -11.37 6.95 11.19
C THR A 168 -10.58 5.73 10.69
N GLN A 169 -9.75 5.90 9.67
CA GLN A 169 -8.99 4.81 9.05
C GLN A 169 -7.98 4.18 10.00
N TYR A 170 -7.34 5.01 10.82
CA TYR A 170 -6.43 4.56 11.86
C TYR A 170 -7.16 3.68 12.88
N ASN A 171 -8.32 4.12 13.36
CA ASN A 171 -9.12 3.37 14.34
C ASN A 171 -9.65 2.06 13.76
N GLU A 172 -10.12 2.07 12.51
CA GLU A 172 -10.56 0.88 11.78
C GLU A 172 -9.44 -0.15 11.62
N ALA A 173 -8.24 0.29 11.24
CA ALA A 173 -7.09 -0.59 11.05
C ALA A 173 -6.63 -1.25 12.35
N VAL A 174 -6.52 -0.46 13.43
CA VAL A 174 -6.19 -0.97 14.77
C VAL A 174 -7.25 -1.96 15.25
N SER A 175 -8.53 -1.61 15.10
CA SER A 175 -9.63 -2.46 15.56
C SER A 175 -9.66 -3.79 14.79
N LEU A 176 -9.43 -3.77 13.48
CA LEU A 176 -9.41 -5.00 12.68
C LEU A 176 -8.24 -5.92 13.08
N TYR A 177 -7.07 -5.37 13.39
CA TYR A 177 -5.96 -6.12 13.95
C TYR A 177 -6.32 -6.73 15.33
N GLU A 178 -6.86 -5.92 16.24
CA GLU A 178 -7.28 -6.39 17.56
C GLU A 178 -8.41 -7.44 17.48
N LYS A 179 -9.27 -7.38 16.48
CA LYS A 179 -10.31 -8.38 16.24
C LYS A 179 -9.72 -9.75 15.88
N LEU A 180 -8.69 -9.80 15.02
CA LEU A 180 -7.99 -11.05 14.72
C LEU A 180 -7.34 -11.63 15.99
N VAL A 181 -6.68 -10.77 16.79
CA VAL A 181 -6.08 -11.18 18.07
C VAL A 181 -7.14 -11.69 19.05
N ALA A 182 -8.28 -11.00 19.17
CA ALA A 182 -9.39 -11.40 20.04
C ALA A 182 -10.04 -12.72 19.59
N ASP A 183 -10.07 -12.99 18.29
CA ASP A 183 -10.47 -14.28 17.75
C ASP A 183 -9.42 -15.38 17.97
N GLY A 184 -8.28 -15.05 18.59
CA GLY A 184 -7.23 -15.98 18.98
C GLY A 184 -6.16 -16.22 17.94
N TYR A 185 -6.12 -15.46 16.85
CA TYR A 185 -5.05 -15.59 15.85
C TYR A 185 -3.74 -14.98 16.35
N THR A 186 -2.65 -15.72 16.19
CA THR A 186 -1.32 -15.36 16.70
C THR A 186 -0.31 -15.12 15.58
N LYS A 187 -0.40 -15.88 14.46
CA LYS A 187 0.46 -15.72 13.28
C LYS A 187 -0.11 -14.70 12.29
N ILE A 188 -0.17 -13.44 12.73
CA ILE A 188 -0.66 -12.32 11.91
C ILE A 188 0.51 -11.58 11.29
N VAL A 189 0.50 -11.48 9.96
CA VAL A 189 1.32 -10.55 9.18
C VAL A 189 0.48 -9.32 8.89
N ILE A 190 0.99 -8.12 9.16
CA ILE A 190 0.36 -6.89 8.69
C ILE A 190 1.11 -6.36 7.47
N MET A 191 0.37 -6.04 6.41
CA MET A 191 0.94 -5.61 5.14
C MET A 191 0.15 -4.43 4.59
N GLY A 192 0.81 -3.46 4.00
CA GLY A 192 0.11 -2.38 3.32
C GLY A 192 1.01 -1.54 2.44
N ASP A 193 0.40 -0.88 1.46
CA ASP A 193 1.10 -0.01 0.51
C ASP A 193 0.69 1.45 0.66
N SER A 194 1.63 2.38 0.49
CA SER A 194 1.35 3.82 0.53
C SER A 194 0.63 4.23 1.82
N ALA A 195 -0.62 4.68 1.72
CA ALA A 195 -1.48 4.95 2.87
C ALA A 195 -1.72 3.72 3.77
N GLY A 196 -1.81 2.52 3.21
CA GLY A 196 -1.86 1.27 3.98
C GLY A 196 -0.53 0.95 4.68
N GLY A 197 0.60 1.32 4.07
CA GLY A 197 1.93 1.23 4.71
C GLY A 197 2.04 2.17 5.93
N ASN A 198 1.41 3.35 5.85
CA ASN A 198 1.25 4.25 7.00
C ASN A 198 0.43 3.59 8.13
N LEU A 199 -0.68 2.91 7.79
CA LEU A 199 -1.48 2.16 8.78
C LEU A 199 -0.67 1.05 9.46
N VAL A 200 0.17 0.32 8.71
CA VAL A 200 1.06 -0.72 9.28
C VAL A 200 1.95 -0.13 10.38
N LEU A 201 2.66 0.97 10.10
CA LEU A 201 3.53 1.62 11.09
C LEU A 201 2.74 2.18 12.27
N ASN A 202 1.53 2.67 12.02
CA ASN A 202 0.65 3.18 13.05
C ASN A 202 0.10 2.08 13.98
N ILE A 203 -0.21 0.89 13.47
CA ILE A 203 -0.55 -0.29 14.29
C ILE A 203 0.64 -0.66 15.18
N LEU A 204 1.87 -0.65 14.65
CA LEU A 204 3.08 -0.92 15.44
C LEU A 204 3.28 0.10 16.57
N ASN A 205 3.09 1.39 16.29
CA ASN A 205 3.14 2.45 17.30
C ASN A 205 2.03 2.29 18.36
N TYR A 206 0.81 1.95 17.94
CA TYR A 206 -0.30 1.67 18.84
C TYR A 206 0.02 0.53 19.80
N LEU A 207 0.49 -0.61 19.27
CA LEU A 207 0.87 -1.78 20.06
C LEU A 207 2.02 -1.47 21.01
N HIS A 208 2.99 -0.65 20.60
CA HIS A 208 4.08 -0.22 21.48
C HIS A 208 3.61 0.64 22.65
N LYS A 209 2.64 1.53 22.43
CA LYS A 209 2.02 2.29 23.53
C LYS A 209 1.24 1.36 24.46
N ARG A 210 0.48 0.42 23.89
CA ARG A 210 -0.32 -0.55 24.62
C ARG A 210 0.55 -1.51 25.45
N SER A 211 1.70 -1.93 24.92
CA SER A 211 2.64 -2.86 25.57
C SER A 211 3.28 -2.30 26.85
N LYS A 212 3.20 -0.98 27.08
CA LYS A 212 3.66 -0.34 28.32
C LYS A 212 2.73 -0.59 29.50
N HIS A 213 1.51 -1.07 29.24
CA HIS A 213 0.46 -1.20 30.25
C HIS A 213 -0.14 -2.61 30.32
N GLN A 214 0.03 -3.43 29.28
CA GLN A 214 -0.48 -4.80 29.22
C GLN A 214 0.27 -5.61 28.17
N ASP A 215 0.17 -6.93 28.24
CA ASP A 215 0.69 -7.79 27.19
C ASP A 215 -0.05 -7.56 25.86
N VAL A 216 0.70 -7.63 24.76
CA VAL A 216 0.17 -7.50 23.41
C VAL A 216 0.65 -8.67 22.56
N VAL A 217 -0.20 -9.11 21.65
CA VAL A 217 0.21 -9.97 20.54
C VAL A 217 0.80 -9.04 19.48
N TRP A 218 2.04 -9.29 19.09
CA TRP A 218 2.72 -8.57 18.01
C TRP A 218 2.49 -9.29 16.68
N PRO A 219 2.46 -8.57 15.54
CA PRO A 219 2.50 -9.23 14.25
C PRO A 219 3.83 -9.97 14.09
N VAL A 220 3.79 -11.20 13.57
CA VAL A 220 4.99 -12.01 13.33
C VAL A 220 5.85 -11.44 12.19
N ALA A 221 5.22 -10.65 11.31
CA ALA A 221 5.89 -9.88 10.28
C ALA A 221 5.07 -8.62 9.93
N SER A 222 5.76 -7.54 9.61
CA SER A 222 5.18 -6.28 9.15
C SER A 222 5.81 -5.89 7.82
N ILE A 223 5.00 -5.49 6.84
CA ILE A 223 5.47 -5.13 5.51
C ILE A 223 4.86 -3.79 5.12
N ALA A 224 5.71 -2.78 4.94
CA ALA A 224 5.33 -1.46 4.48
C ALA A 224 5.90 -1.21 3.06
N ILE A 225 5.03 -1.16 2.05
CA ILE A 225 5.42 -0.88 0.66
C ILE A 225 5.21 0.60 0.37
N SER A 226 6.25 1.32 -0.04
CA SER A 226 6.28 2.75 -0.32
C SER A 226 5.45 3.56 0.69
N PRO A 227 5.66 3.41 2.01
CA PRO A 227 4.74 3.95 3.01
C PRO A 227 4.68 5.47 2.93
N TYR A 228 3.46 6.02 2.99
CA TYR A 228 3.24 7.46 2.92
C TYR A 228 3.36 8.09 4.31
N LEU A 229 4.53 8.63 4.64
CA LEU A 229 4.90 8.97 6.01
C LEU A 229 4.50 10.38 6.40
N ASN A 230 4.47 11.35 5.48
CA ASN A 230 4.03 12.72 5.77
C ASN A 230 2.76 13.07 5.00
N LEU A 231 1.60 12.77 5.58
CA LEU A 231 0.33 12.93 4.88
C LEU A 231 -0.04 14.38 4.62
N SER A 232 0.19 15.31 5.55
CA SER A 232 -0.45 16.64 5.50
C SER A 232 0.51 17.80 5.30
N LYS A 233 1.83 17.56 5.30
CA LYS A 233 2.83 18.60 5.16
C LYS A 233 3.94 18.14 4.24
N GLN A 234 3.71 18.29 2.94
CA GLN A 234 4.69 17.99 1.91
C GLN A 234 5.36 19.25 1.39
N GLU A 235 6.66 19.15 1.10
CA GLU A 235 7.45 20.22 0.50
C GLU A 235 7.89 19.83 -0.91
N PHE A 236 7.82 20.76 -1.86
CA PHE A 236 8.28 20.53 -3.23
C PHE A 236 9.81 20.64 -3.33
N SER A 237 10.51 19.74 -2.65
CA SER A 237 11.97 19.64 -2.55
C SER A 237 12.42 18.18 -2.68
N GLY A 238 13.73 17.90 -2.64
CA GLY A 238 14.25 16.52 -2.64
C GLY A 238 13.70 15.60 -3.73
N SER A 239 13.35 14.37 -3.35
CA SER A 239 12.69 13.34 -4.16
C SER A 239 11.38 13.83 -4.79
N PHE A 240 10.56 14.61 -4.07
CA PHE A 240 9.33 15.19 -4.62
C PHE A 240 9.62 16.03 -5.86
N LYS A 241 10.63 16.90 -5.83
CA LYS A 241 10.99 17.71 -7.00
C LYS A 241 11.69 16.89 -8.09
N ARG A 242 12.52 15.91 -7.71
CA ARG A 242 13.32 15.11 -8.64
C ARG A 242 12.45 14.15 -9.46
N PHE A 243 11.48 13.51 -8.82
CA PHE A 243 10.71 12.41 -9.40
C PHE A 243 9.26 12.76 -9.73
N ASP A 244 8.81 14.00 -9.53
CA ASP A 244 7.43 14.46 -9.84
C ASP A 244 6.92 14.07 -11.23
N LYS A 245 7.82 13.98 -12.22
CA LYS A 245 7.51 13.63 -13.62
C LYS A 245 7.86 12.19 -13.99
N VAL A 246 8.58 11.47 -13.12
CA VAL A 246 9.04 10.10 -13.34
C VAL A 246 8.11 9.11 -12.64
N ASP A 247 7.74 9.42 -11.40
CA ASP A 247 6.79 8.66 -10.62
C ASP A 247 5.35 8.92 -11.12
N PHE A 248 4.47 7.93 -10.97
CA PHE A 248 3.04 8.14 -11.22
C PHE A 248 2.39 8.88 -10.03
N PHE A 249 2.94 8.71 -8.82
CA PHE A 249 2.56 9.46 -7.64
C PHE A 249 3.35 10.77 -7.57
N ASN A 250 2.68 11.90 -7.35
CA ASN A 250 3.29 13.22 -7.53
C ASN A 250 2.93 14.22 -6.43
N TYR A 251 3.62 15.36 -6.41
CA TYR A 251 3.48 16.37 -5.37
C TYR A 251 2.05 16.96 -5.31
N ALA A 252 1.43 17.21 -6.46
CA ALA A 252 0.10 17.81 -6.49
C ALA A 252 -0.96 16.87 -5.88
N MET A 253 -0.88 15.57 -6.19
CA MET A 253 -1.79 14.56 -5.64
C MET A 253 -1.58 14.39 -4.14
N THR A 254 -0.33 14.23 -3.70
CA THR A 254 0.05 14.01 -2.29
C THR A 254 -0.45 15.16 -1.40
N SER A 255 -0.16 16.40 -1.80
CA SER A 255 -0.58 17.60 -1.09
C SER A 255 -2.12 17.73 -1.02
N TYR A 256 -2.81 17.53 -2.15
CA TYR A 256 -4.27 17.66 -2.19
C TYR A 256 -4.98 16.60 -1.34
N LEU A 257 -4.68 15.31 -1.56
CA LEU A 257 -5.35 14.20 -0.85
C LEU A 257 -4.92 14.13 0.62
N GLY A 258 -3.69 14.53 0.91
CA GLY A 258 -3.17 14.71 2.25
C GLY A 258 -3.95 15.72 3.09
N ASN A 259 -4.23 16.89 2.53
CA ASN A 259 -5.05 17.91 3.19
C ASN A 259 -6.50 17.45 3.38
N VAL A 260 -7.06 16.72 2.41
CA VAL A 260 -8.38 16.11 2.53
C VAL A 260 -8.42 15.10 3.68
N TYR A 261 -7.36 14.30 3.85
CA TYR A 261 -7.28 13.30 4.92
C TYR A 261 -7.33 13.90 6.33
N ILE A 262 -6.68 15.04 6.55
CA ILE A 262 -6.74 15.76 7.84
C ILE A 262 -7.98 16.64 8.00
N GLY A 263 -8.86 16.70 6.99
CA GLY A 263 -10.05 17.57 7.03
C GLY A 263 -9.74 19.06 7.13
N GLY A 264 -8.53 19.48 6.73
CA GLY A 264 -8.04 20.84 6.92
C GLY A 264 -7.62 21.21 8.35
N ASP A 265 -7.54 20.24 9.27
CA ASP A 265 -7.07 20.49 10.63
C ASP A 265 -5.53 20.57 10.70
N GLU A 266 -5.00 21.79 10.63
CA GLU A 266 -3.56 22.05 10.68
C GLU A 266 -2.90 21.59 11.99
N PHE A 267 -3.64 21.39 13.09
CA PHE A 267 -3.06 20.84 14.33
C PHE A 267 -2.52 19.42 14.11
N LEU A 268 -3.09 18.69 13.15
CA LEU A 268 -2.62 17.35 12.78
C LEU A 268 -1.27 17.36 12.07
N HIS A 269 -0.74 18.52 11.65
CA HIS A 269 0.63 18.62 11.14
C HIS A 269 1.67 18.13 12.16
N ALA A 270 1.42 18.36 13.45
CA ALA A 270 2.29 17.94 14.55
C ALA A 270 1.99 16.51 15.06
N SER A 271 1.05 15.78 14.45
CA SER A 271 0.70 14.43 14.88
C SER A 271 1.72 13.40 14.38
N PRO A 272 2.31 12.58 15.27
CA PRO A 272 3.22 11.49 14.89
C PRO A 272 2.53 10.26 14.29
N VAL A 273 1.20 10.29 14.19
CA VAL A 273 0.38 9.27 13.52
C VAL A 273 0.07 9.71 12.09
N VAL A 274 -0.07 11.02 11.85
CA VAL A 274 -0.38 11.59 10.53
C VAL A 274 0.89 11.88 9.73
N ASN A 275 1.89 12.51 10.36
CA ASN A 275 3.19 12.77 9.75
C ASN A 275 4.27 12.07 10.57
N ILE A 276 4.46 10.78 10.27
CA ILE A 276 5.35 9.84 10.95
C ILE A 276 6.80 10.31 10.88
N GLU A 277 7.30 10.70 9.71
CA GLU A 277 8.71 11.09 9.55
C GLU A 277 8.98 12.46 10.16
N LEU A 278 8.13 13.46 9.87
CA LEU A 278 8.29 14.82 10.41
C LEU A 278 8.22 14.90 11.95
N ASN A 279 7.49 13.99 12.59
CA ASN A 279 7.33 13.94 14.05
C ASN A 279 7.90 12.65 14.64
N SER A 280 8.88 12.06 13.97
CA SER A 280 9.48 10.77 14.34
C SER A 280 10.10 10.80 15.73
N ASP A 281 10.61 11.96 16.16
CA ASP A 281 11.16 12.22 17.49
C ASP A 281 10.17 11.98 18.64
N LYS A 282 8.86 12.01 18.36
CA LYS A 282 7.80 11.80 19.36
C LYS A 282 7.48 10.32 19.60
N VAL A 283 8.10 9.40 18.86
CA VAL A 283 7.87 7.96 18.96
C VAL A 283 9.21 7.24 19.06
N ASP A 284 9.32 6.31 20.01
CA ASP A 284 10.52 5.50 20.20
C ASP A 284 10.58 4.33 19.21
N TRP A 285 10.64 4.65 17.90
CA TRP A 285 10.53 3.69 16.80
C TRP A 285 11.50 2.51 16.93
N LYS A 286 12.76 2.78 17.29
CA LYS A 286 13.81 1.77 17.43
C LYS A 286 13.56 0.74 18.53
N ASN A 287 12.70 1.04 19.51
CA ASN A 287 12.35 0.12 20.60
C ASN A 287 10.96 -0.52 20.42
N ILE A 288 10.29 -0.28 19.29
CA ILE A 288 9.11 -1.04 18.90
C ILE A 288 9.56 -2.46 18.55
N ALA A 289 9.00 -3.48 19.21
CA ALA A 289 9.52 -4.85 19.15
C ALA A 289 9.70 -5.38 17.71
N PRO A 290 8.70 -5.29 16.81
CA PRO A 290 8.91 -5.69 15.41
C PRO A 290 10.00 -4.94 14.65
N ILE A 291 10.27 -3.67 14.98
CA ILE A 291 11.36 -2.90 14.35
C ILE A 291 12.70 -3.35 14.92
N LYS A 292 12.79 -3.43 16.25
CA LYS A 292 14.00 -3.84 16.97
C LYS A 292 14.45 -5.26 16.62
N GLU A 293 13.51 -6.16 16.39
CA GLU A 293 13.76 -7.59 16.12
C GLU A 293 13.90 -7.91 14.62
N GLY A 294 13.79 -6.91 13.74
CA GLY A 294 13.91 -7.11 12.30
C GLY A 294 12.70 -7.82 11.70
N ASN A 295 11.52 -7.65 12.30
CA ASN A 295 10.23 -8.16 11.82
C ASN A 295 9.45 -7.10 11.02
N LEU A 296 10.11 -6.03 10.57
CA LEU A 296 9.57 -5.04 9.62
C LEU A 296 10.39 -5.04 8.33
N LEU A 297 9.73 -5.26 7.19
CA LEU A 297 10.24 -5.00 5.86
C LEU A 297 9.71 -3.66 5.35
N VAL A 298 10.60 -2.78 4.90
CA VAL A 298 10.25 -1.55 4.19
C VAL A 298 10.70 -1.71 2.74
N GLN A 299 9.77 -1.69 1.80
CA GLN A 299 10.04 -1.85 0.37
C GLN A 299 9.62 -0.60 -0.38
N PHE A 300 10.45 -0.05 -1.26
CA PHE A 300 10.10 1.16 -2.04
C PHE A 300 11.01 1.31 -3.26
N GLY A 301 10.60 2.13 -4.23
CA GLY A 301 11.45 2.52 -5.35
C GLY A 301 12.46 3.61 -4.99
N ASP A 302 13.61 3.66 -5.65
CA ASP A 302 14.52 4.80 -5.49
C ASP A 302 14.12 6.02 -6.35
N HIS A 303 13.19 5.84 -7.30
CA HIS A 303 12.65 6.88 -8.18
C HIS A 303 11.17 7.18 -7.88
N GLU A 304 10.75 7.08 -6.61
CA GLU A 304 9.45 7.53 -6.15
C GLU A 304 9.53 8.86 -5.38
N VAL A 305 8.45 9.63 -5.34
CA VAL A 305 8.47 10.93 -4.64
C VAL A 305 8.66 10.79 -3.13
N LEU A 306 8.32 9.63 -2.56
CA LEU A 306 8.40 9.35 -1.12
C LEU A 306 9.78 8.83 -0.66
N THR A 307 10.71 8.54 -1.58
CA THR A 307 12.00 7.90 -1.26
C THR A 307 12.74 8.62 -0.12
N ASP A 308 12.82 9.95 -0.14
CA ASP A 308 13.59 10.69 0.86
C ASP A 308 12.94 10.62 2.26
N GLU A 309 11.61 10.69 2.37
CA GLU A 309 10.94 10.58 3.67
C GLU A 309 11.06 9.15 4.23
N ILE A 310 10.94 8.13 3.39
CA ILE A 310 11.10 6.74 3.81
C ILE A 310 12.52 6.49 4.33
N LEU A 311 13.54 6.95 3.60
CA LEU A 311 14.94 6.79 4.01
C LEU A 311 15.27 7.51 5.32
N ARG A 312 14.82 8.76 5.49
CA ARG A 312 15.04 9.52 6.73
C ARG A 312 14.36 8.84 7.92
N TRP A 313 13.14 8.35 7.75
CA TRP A 313 12.46 7.61 8.81
C TRP A 313 13.16 6.29 9.14
N CYS A 314 13.61 5.53 8.13
CA CYS A 314 14.40 4.30 8.34
C CYS A 314 15.69 4.56 9.13
N GLU A 315 16.36 5.69 8.90
CA GLU A 315 17.53 6.11 9.68
C GLU A 315 17.15 6.44 11.13
N GLN A 316 16.09 7.24 11.35
CA GLN A 316 15.60 7.60 12.69
C GLN A 316 15.13 6.38 13.49
N ALA A 317 14.53 5.39 12.83
CA ALA A 317 14.12 4.11 13.42
C ALA A 317 15.29 3.14 13.62
N GLU A 318 16.52 3.53 13.27
CA GLU A 318 17.75 2.72 13.29
C GLU A 318 17.69 1.44 12.44
N LEU A 319 16.78 1.36 11.45
CA LEU A 319 16.69 0.22 10.52
C LEU A 319 17.95 0.12 9.65
N THR A 320 18.48 1.25 9.16
CA THR A 320 19.69 1.27 8.31
C THR A 320 20.91 0.71 9.03
N LYS A 321 20.94 0.82 10.37
CA LYS A 321 22.03 0.35 11.21
C LYS A 321 21.82 -1.10 11.66
N ASN A 322 20.60 -1.44 12.09
CA ASN A 322 20.34 -2.70 12.78
C ASN A 322 19.82 -3.80 11.84
N HIS A 323 19.07 -3.43 10.80
CA HIS A 323 18.38 -4.34 9.88
C HIS A 323 18.39 -3.84 8.42
N PRO A 324 19.55 -3.47 7.84
CA PRO A 324 19.62 -2.95 6.48
C PRO A 324 19.10 -3.94 5.43
N GLU A 325 19.14 -5.25 5.71
CA GLU A 325 18.60 -6.30 4.85
C GLU A 325 17.07 -6.34 4.77
N ASN A 326 16.38 -5.61 5.64
CA ASN A 326 14.93 -5.42 5.60
C ASN A 326 14.52 -4.06 5.01
N ILE A 327 15.45 -3.38 4.33
CA ILE A 327 15.19 -2.20 3.49
C ILE A 327 15.36 -2.61 2.03
N ALA A 328 14.26 -2.94 1.35
CA ALA A 328 14.25 -3.41 -0.03
C ALA A 328 14.02 -2.23 -1.01
N ILE A 329 15.07 -1.80 -1.69
CA ILE A 329 15.03 -0.66 -2.62
C ILE A 329 15.00 -1.18 -4.06
N ASP A 330 13.86 -1.00 -4.74
CA ASP A 330 13.73 -1.29 -6.17
C ASP A 330 14.45 -0.19 -6.96
N ILE A 331 15.59 -0.55 -7.55
CA ILE A 331 16.44 0.37 -8.32
C ILE A 331 15.73 0.75 -9.62
N ASP A 332 15.73 2.05 -9.92
CA ASP A 332 14.90 2.70 -10.93
C ASP A 332 13.38 2.52 -10.70
N GLY A 333 12.97 2.02 -9.53
CA GLY A 333 11.61 1.68 -9.17
C GLY A 333 10.75 2.91 -8.88
N VAL A 334 9.45 2.80 -9.14
CA VAL A 334 8.46 3.85 -8.86
C VAL A 334 7.57 3.45 -7.67
N HIS A 335 6.71 4.37 -7.22
CA HIS A 335 5.80 4.15 -6.11
C HIS A 335 5.07 2.81 -6.25
N ILE A 336 4.98 2.03 -5.17
CA ILE A 336 4.26 0.75 -5.11
C ILE A 336 4.56 -0.21 -6.29
N GLY A 337 5.83 -0.31 -6.69
CA GLY A 337 6.31 -1.13 -7.81
C GLY A 337 5.75 -2.56 -7.82
N PHE A 338 5.60 -3.19 -6.66
CA PHE A 338 4.95 -4.49 -6.47
C PHE A 338 3.56 -4.61 -7.15
N PHE A 339 2.75 -3.55 -7.10
CA PHE A 339 1.39 -3.54 -7.65
C PHE A 339 1.30 -2.92 -9.05
N ILE A 340 2.01 -1.83 -9.30
CA ILE A 340 1.85 -1.06 -10.55
C ILE A 340 2.81 -1.53 -11.64
N THR A 341 3.98 -2.03 -11.26
CA THR A 341 4.99 -2.48 -12.23
C THR A 341 5.02 -3.99 -12.33
N GLU A 342 5.08 -4.69 -11.19
CA GLU A 342 5.31 -6.12 -11.18
C GLU A 342 4.04 -6.92 -11.40
N SER A 343 2.88 -6.45 -10.92
CA SER A 343 1.59 -7.15 -11.10
C SER A 343 0.88 -6.86 -12.44
N VAL A 344 1.49 -6.06 -13.32
CA VAL A 344 0.94 -5.74 -14.65
C VAL A 344 1.73 -6.49 -15.73
N ALA A 345 1.03 -7.27 -16.56
CA ALA A 345 1.59 -7.96 -17.73
C ALA A 345 2.87 -8.79 -17.43
N TYR A 346 2.85 -9.54 -16.33
CA TYR A 346 4.01 -10.29 -15.81
C TYR A 346 4.21 -11.69 -16.38
N GLY A 347 3.30 -12.16 -17.23
CA GLY A 347 3.34 -13.53 -17.76
C GLY A 347 2.78 -14.53 -16.75
N ASP A 348 3.65 -15.39 -16.22
CA ASP A 348 3.31 -16.44 -15.26
C ASP A 348 3.76 -16.12 -13.83
N ILE A 349 3.27 -16.92 -12.87
CA ILE A 349 3.53 -16.70 -11.45
C ILE A 349 5.00 -16.91 -11.07
N GLU A 350 5.72 -17.78 -11.77
CA GLU A 350 7.13 -18.05 -11.52
C GLU A 350 7.97 -16.82 -11.91
N SER A 351 7.73 -16.28 -13.10
CA SER A 351 8.31 -15.04 -13.59
C SER A 351 8.00 -13.86 -12.67
N TRP A 352 6.74 -13.73 -12.24
CA TRP A 352 6.34 -12.68 -11.30
C TRP A 352 7.10 -12.79 -9.98
N SER A 353 7.17 -13.99 -9.42
CA SER A 353 7.82 -14.22 -8.12
C SER A 353 9.33 -13.93 -8.13
N ASN A 354 9.95 -13.96 -9.31
CA ASN A 354 11.37 -13.65 -9.50
C ASN A 354 11.65 -12.15 -9.71
N GLN A 355 10.62 -11.32 -9.87
CA GLN A 355 10.80 -9.87 -9.85
C GLN A 355 11.22 -9.39 -8.44
N TYR A 356 11.92 -8.27 -8.36
CA TYR A 356 12.65 -7.85 -7.16
C TYR A 356 11.72 -7.59 -5.96
N CYS A 357 10.64 -6.85 -6.17
CA CYS A 357 9.70 -6.52 -5.11
C CYS A 357 8.97 -7.78 -4.62
N ALA A 358 8.47 -8.61 -5.53
CA ALA A 358 7.84 -9.87 -5.18
C ALA A 358 8.79 -10.81 -4.43
N ASN A 359 10.02 -10.97 -4.93
CA ASN A 359 11.01 -11.85 -4.33
C ASN A 359 11.41 -11.42 -2.92
N SER A 360 11.59 -10.12 -2.68
CA SER A 360 11.97 -9.59 -1.36
C SER A 360 10.87 -9.85 -0.31
N ILE A 361 9.60 -9.66 -0.67
CA ILE A 361 8.45 -9.99 0.20
C ILE A 361 8.36 -11.50 0.45
N LEU A 362 8.43 -12.33 -0.59
CA LEU A 362 8.35 -13.79 -0.46
C LEU A 362 9.47 -14.32 0.45
N THR A 363 10.70 -13.84 0.24
CA THR A 363 11.86 -14.23 1.04
C THR A 363 11.72 -13.76 2.49
N PHE A 364 11.23 -12.54 2.71
CA PHE A 364 11.00 -12.02 4.05
C PHE A 364 9.93 -12.84 4.79
N LEU A 365 8.79 -13.11 4.15
CA LEU A 365 7.73 -13.93 4.73
C LEU A 365 8.24 -15.33 5.09
N LYS A 366 9.03 -15.95 4.22
CA LYS A 366 9.65 -17.25 4.51
C LYS A 366 10.44 -17.22 5.81
N ARG A 367 11.31 -16.21 6.00
CA ARG A 367 12.14 -16.05 7.21
C ARG A 367 11.33 -15.83 8.49
N LYS A 368 10.07 -15.40 8.40
CA LYS A 368 9.25 -15.00 9.56
C LYS A 368 8.13 -15.97 9.88
N LEU A 369 7.74 -16.82 8.92
CA LEU A 369 6.66 -17.79 9.09
C LEU A 369 7.16 -19.23 9.28
N GLU A 370 8.40 -19.52 8.85
CA GLU A 370 9.15 -20.75 9.16
C GLU A 370 10.09 -20.51 10.35
#